data_AF-V7PC80-F1
#
_entry.id   AF-V7PC80-F1
#
_cell.length_a   1.000
_cell.length_b   1.000
_cell.length_c   1.000
_cell.angle_alpha   90.00
_cell.angle_beta   90.00
_cell.angle_gamma   90.00
#
_symmetry.space_group_name_H-M   'P 1'
#
loop_
_entity.id
_entity.type
_entity.pdbx_description
1 polymer ?
#
loop_
_entity_poly.entity_id
_entity_poly.type
_entity_poly.pdbx_seq_one_letter_code
_entity_poly.pdbx_strand_id
1 'polypeptide(L)'
;MENKLIRLLPKEPTGCLIKIKNISYFEKEIQIKHFLEHLVEVCLIQTNYEENEGYALLHSKEEALHFMKLYKTILKNMIFSYSNENNIEIEILNNEEEMRFWSYARKNKIKFYVW
;
A
#
# COMPACT_ATOMS: atom_id res chain seq x y z
N MET A 1 -3.48 4.71 19.27
CA MET A 1 -4.87 4.47 18.85
C MET A 1 -4.85 4.61 17.34
N GLU A 2 -4.98 3.50 16.61
CA GLU A 2 -5.00 3.50 15.15
C GLU A 2 -6.29 4.14 14.64
N ASN A 3 -6.20 5.32 14.02
CA ASN A 3 -7.37 6.02 13.50
C ASN A 3 -7.81 5.35 12.20
N LYS A 4 -8.76 4.41 12.29
CA LYS A 4 -9.37 3.79 11.12
C LYS A 4 -10.33 4.78 10.43
N LEU A 5 -9.99 5.26 9.24
CA LEU A 5 -10.91 6.02 8.39
C LEU A 5 -11.78 5.11 7.53
N ILE A 6 -13.04 5.53 7.39
CA ILE A 6 -14.06 4.83 6.59
C ILE A 6 -14.65 5.76 5.50
N ARG A 7 -14.48 7.09 5.63
CA ARG A 7 -15.25 8.07 4.82
C ARG A 7 -14.43 9.08 4.02
N LEU A 8 -13.16 9.31 4.35
CA LEU A 8 -12.31 10.29 3.64
C LEU A 8 -11.49 9.59 2.55
N LEU A 9 -12.14 9.18 1.47
CA LEU A 9 -11.52 8.45 0.36
C LEU A 9 -11.53 9.29 -0.93
N PRO A 10 -10.50 9.20 -1.79
CA PRO A 10 -10.45 9.92 -3.08
C PRO A 10 -11.65 9.60 -3.96
N LYS A 11 -12.28 10.62 -4.57
CA LYS A 11 -13.40 10.43 -5.51
C LYS A 11 -12.94 10.19 -6.95
N GLU A 12 -11.75 10.66 -7.29
CA GLU A 12 -11.11 10.59 -8.61
C GLU A 12 -9.79 9.81 -8.50
N PRO A 13 -9.25 9.26 -9.61
CA PRO A 13 -7.93 8.64 -9.63
C PRO A 13 -6.83 9.63 -9.23
N THR A 14 -5.94 9.20 -8.34
CA THR A 14 -4.83 10.00 -7.85
C THR A 14 -3.53 9.71 -8.58
N GLY A 15 -3.39 8.51 -9.16
CA GLY A 15 -2.11 7.99 -9.65
C GLY A 15 -1.09 7.72 -8.54
N CYS A 16 -1.54 7.69 -7.28
CA CYS A 16 -0.72 7.55 -6.08
C CYS A 16 -1.04 6.26 -5.30
N LEU A 17 -2.04 5.50 -5.72
CA LEU A 17 -2.43 4.25 -5.07
C LEU A 17 -1.53 3.11 -5.56
N ILE A 18 -0.77 2.53 -4.63
CA ILE A 18 0.03 1.34 -4.88
C ILE A 18 -0.68 0.09 -4.36
N LYS A 19 -0.51 -1.00 -5.09
CA LYS A 19 -0.89 -2.35 -4.70
C LYS A 19 0.38 -3.15 -4.40
N ILE A 20 0.40 -3.79 -3.24
CA ILE A 20 1.47 -4.64 -2.72
C ILE A 20 0.95 -6.07 -2.75
N LYS A 21 1.58 -6.95 -3.53
CA LYS A 21 1.27 -8.37 -3.58
C LYS A 21 2.18 -9.13 -2.63
N ASN A 22 1.68 -10.26 -2.14
CA ASN A 22 2.39 -11.15 -1.25
C ASN A 22 2.69 -10.55 0.13
N ILE A 23 1.71 -9.86 0.72
CA ILE A 23 1.90 -9.21 2.03
C ILE A 23 2.12 -10.19 3.19
N SER A 24 1.84 -11.48 3.02
CA SER A 24 2.13 -12.54 3.99
C SER A 24 3.62 -12.70 4.31
N TYR A 25 4.53 -12.18 3.47
CA TYR A 25 5.95 -12.09 3.80
C TYR A 25 6.26 -11.07 4.89
N PHE A 26 5.34 -10.13 5.17
CA PHE A 26 5.38 -9.28 6.34
C PHE A 26 4.62 -9.98 7.48
N GLU A 27 5.27 -10.18 8.63
CA GLU A 27 4.66 -10.86 9.79
C GLU A 27 3.47 -10.08 10.35
N LYS A 28 3.49 -8.75 10.24
CA LYS A 28 2.50 -7.85 10.83
C LYS A 28 2.25 -6.65 9.93
N GLU A 29 1.03 -6.10 9.97
CA GLU A 29 0.64 -4.89 9.21
C GLU A 29 1.62 -3.71 9.47
N ILE A 30 2.13 -3.60 10.69
CA ILE A 30 3.09 -2.55 11.08
C ILE A 30 4.41 -2.63 10.30
N GLN A 31 4.84 -3.81 9.84
CA GLN A 31 6.06 -3.95 9.04
C GLN A 31 5.86 -3.40 7.63
N ILE A 32 4.68 -3.58 7.05
CA ILE A 32 4.33 -2.98 5.74
C ILE A 32 4.40 -1.46 5.85
N LYS A 33 3.86 -0.90 6.94
CA LYS A 33 3.94 0.54 7.24
C LYS A 33 5.40 1.00 7.29
N HIS A 34 6.21 0.40 8.16
CA HIS A 34 7.62 0.79 8.31
C HIS A 34 8.37 0.70 6.98
N PHE A 35 8.13 -0.36 6.20
CA PHE A 35 8.72 -0.51 4.87
C PHE A 35 8.40 0.67 3.94
N LEU A 36 7.15 1.12 3.89
CA LEU A 36 6.75 2.26 3.05
C LEU A 36 7.31 3.59 3.57
N GLU A 37 7.25 3.81 4.88
CA GLU A 37 7.69 5.05 5.55
C GLU A 37 9.20 5.27 5.50
N HIS A 38 9.99 4.25 5.14
CA HIS A 38 11.42 4.45 4.87
C HIS A 38 11.70 5.36 3.67
N LEU A 39 10.71 5.59 2.79
CA LEU A 39 10.89 6.36 1.55
C LEU A 39 9.88 7.48 1.38
N VAL A 40 8.63 7.25 1.76
CA VAL A 40 7.51 8.10 1.37
C VAL A 40 6.52 8.24 2.51
N GLU A 41 5.83 9.37 2.53
CA GLU A 41 4.69 9.57 3.42
C GLU A 41 3.48 8.80 2.90
N VAL A 42 2.79 8.09 3.80
CA VAL A 42 1.65 7.24 3.47
C VAL A 42 0.38 7.83 4.07
N CYS A 43 -0.57 8.20 3.21
CA CYS A 43 -1.83 8.80 3.65
C CYS A 43 -2.83 7.76 4.16
N LEU A 44 -2.98 6.65 3.44
CA LEU A 44 -3.93 5.58 3.77
C LEU A 44 -3.27 4.22 3.57
N ILE A 45 -3.50 3.27 4.47
CA ILE A 45 -3.09 1.87 4.30
C ILE A 45 -4.30 0.95 4.51
N GLN A 46 -4.44 -0.06 3.66
CA GLN A 46 -5.35 -1.18 3.88
C GLN A 46 -4.69 -2.50 3.49
N THR A 47 -4.93 -3.53 4.27
CA THR A 47 -4.37 -4.87 4.12
C THR A 47 -5.51 -5.88 4.02
N ASN A 48 -5.37 -6.80 3.08
CA ASN A 48 -6.25 -7.95 2.91
C ASN A 48 -5.42 -9.23 2.90
N TYR A 49 -5.30 -9.87 4.07
CA TYR A 49 -4.55 -11.12 4.20
C TYR A 49 -5.22 -12.31 3.52
N GLU A 50 -6.54 -12.27 3.29
CA GLU A 50 -7.25 -13.34 2.55
C GLU A 50 -6.85 -13.34 1.07
N GLU A 51 -6.70 -12.15 0.48
CA GLU A 51 -6.23 -11.98 -0.90
C GLU A 51 -4.70 -11.89 -1.01
N ASN A 52 -3.99 -11.87 0.12
CA ASN A 52 -2.54 -11.67 0.19
C ASN A 52 -2.08 -10.35 -0.46
N GLU A 53 -2.89 -9.31 -0.31
CA GLU A 53 -2.72 -8.00 -0.95
C GLU A 53 -2.79 -6.85 0.06
N GLY A 54 -2.01 -5.80 -0.20
CA GLY A 54 -2.04 -4.54 0.53
C GLY A 54 -2.17 -3.37 -0.42
N TYR A 55 -2.76 -2.29 0.06
CA TYR A 55 -2.98 -1.06 -0.69
C TYR A 55 -2.52 0.12 0.14
N ALA A 56 -1.74 1.00 -0.46
CA ALA A 56 -1.27 2.21 0.18
C ALA A 56 -1.46 3.41 -0.74
N LEU A 57 -2.10 4.47 -0.23
CA LEU A 57 -2.20 5.76 -0.90
C LEU A 57 -1.01 6.61 -0.46
N LEU A 58 -0.15 6.95 -1.42
CA LEU A 58 0.98 7.85 -1.20
C LEU A 58 0.54 9.31 -1.37
N HIS A 59 1.31 10.24 -0.82
CA HIS A 59 0.92 11.65 -0.77
C HIS A 59 0.96 12.34 -2.14
N SER A 60 1.88 11.95 -3.02
CA SER A 60 1.98 12.48 -4.39
C SER A 60 2.37 11.43 -5.43
N LYS A 61 2.13 11.75 -6.70
CA LYS A 61 2.51 10.90 -7.84
C LYS A 61 4.04 10.82 -7.97
N GLU A 62 4.72 11.92 -7.70
CA GLU A 62 6.17 12.01 -7.69
C GLU A 62 6.77 11.06 -6.66
N GLU A 63 6.19 11.00 -5.45
CA GLU A 63 6.58 10.05 -4.41
C GLU A 63 6.29 8.61 -4.82
N ALA A 64 5.13 8.33 -5.41
CA ALA A 64 4.83 6.99 -5.90
C ALA A 64 5.85 6.53 -6.95
N LEU A 65 6.19 7.39 -7.91
CA LEU A 65 7.20 7.10 -8.92
C LEU A 65 8.61 6.96 -8.31
N HIS A 66 8.94 7.76 -7.30
CA HIS A 66 10.22 7.67 -6.59
C HIS A 66 10.33 6.34 -5.83
N PHE A 67 9.28 5.99 -5.08
CA PHE A 67 9.17 4.73 -4.37
C PHE A 67 9.38 3.54 -5.32
N MET A 68 8.71 3.55 -6.48
CA MET A 68 8.84 2.49 -7.48
C MET A 68 10.27 2.28 -7.99
N LYS A 69 11.12 3.30 -7.98
CA LYS A 69 12.53 3.18 -8.37
C LYS A 69 13.40 2.51 -7.31
N LEU A 70 13.00 2.56 -6.04
CA LEU A 70 13.84 2.21 -4.90
C LEU A 70 13.37 0.99 -4.12
N TYR A 71 12.07 0.63 -4.18
CA TYR A 71 11.50 -0.37 -3.29
C TYR A 71 12.22 -1.73 -3.37
N LYS A 72 12.64 -2.19 -4.56
CA LYS A 72 13.38 -3.45 -4.73
C LYS A 72 14.73 -3.43 -4.03
N THR A 73 15.42 -2.29 -4.04
CA THR A 73 16.71 -2.12 -3.34
C THR A 73 16.50 -2.16 -1.83
N ILE A 74 15.40 -1.57 -1.36
CA ILE A 74 15.08 -1.58 0.08
C ILE A 74 14.68 -2.97 0.55
N LEU A 75 13.85 -3.68 -0.20
CA LEU A 75 13.47 -5.06 0.11
C LEU A 75 14.73 -5.92 0.33
N LYS A 76 15.76 -5.79 -0.53
CA LYS A 76 17.03 -6.52 -0.37
C LYS A 76 17.82 -6.14 0.89
N ASN A 77 17.63 -4.94 1.41
CA ASN A 77 18.34 -4.44 2.58
C ASN A 77 17.57 -4.67 3.90
N MET A 78 16.37 -5.27 3.83
CA MET A 78 15.56 -5.58 5.00
C MET A 78 15.69 -7.05 5.38
N ILE A 79 15.59 -7.31 6.70
CA ILE A 79 15.56 -8.66 7.23
C ILE A 79 14.09 -9.07 7.34
N PHE A 80 13.69 -10.03 6.52
CA PHE A 80 12.38 -10.68 6.59
C PHE A 80 12.49 -12.00 7.34
N SER A 81 11.40 -12.40 7.99
CA SER A 81 11.32 -13.68 8.70
C SER A 81 11.27 -14.88 7.75
N TYR A 82 11.04 -14.65 6.45
CA TYR A 82 11.00 -15.66 5.40
C TYR A 82 11.99 -15.29 4.30
N SER A 83 12.70 -16.29 3.75
CA SER A 83 13.81 -16.15 2.79
C SER A 83 13.38 -15.85 1.34
N ASN A 84 12.19 -15.28 1.14
CA ASN A 84 11.55 -15.13 -0.18
C ASN A 84 11.06 -13.69 -0.44
N GLU A 85 11.70 -12.70 0.18
CA GLU A 85 11.40 -11.27 0.06
C GLU A 85 11.41 -10.72 -1.37
N ASN A 86 12.14 -11.38 -2.28
CA ASN A 86 12.15 -11.05 -3.71
C ASN A 86 10.80 -11.30 -4.42
N ASN A 87 9.87 -12.01 -3.76
CA ASN A 87 8.53 -12.28 -4.28
C ASN A 87 7.54 -11.16 -3.94
N ILE A 88 7.89 -10.17 -3.11
CA ILE A 88 7.02 -9.01 -2.88
C ILE A 88 7.04 -8.15 -4.15
N GLU A 89 5.86 -8.02 -4.78
CA GLU A 89 5.68 -7.20 -5.97
C GLU A 89 4.83 -5.99 -5.63
N ILE A 90 5.23 -4.83 -6.15
CA ILE A 90 4.47 -3.59 -5.98
C ILE A 90 4.21 -2.99 -7.35
N GLU A 91 2.99 -2.50 -7.54
CA GLU A 91 2.55 -1.81 -8.75
C GLU A 91 1.74 -0.56 -8.40
N ILE A 92 1.87 0.50 -9.20
CA ILE A 92 0.97 1.65 -9.14
C ILE A 92 -0.27 1.28 -9.96
N LEU A 93 -1.46 1.37 -9.36
CA LEU A 93 -2.69 1.11 -10.09
C LEU A 93 -2.89 2.16 -11.18
N ASN A 94 -3.32 1.73 -12.36
CA ASN A 94 -3.73 2.68 -13.38
C ASN A 94 -5.06 3.35 -13.01
N ASN A 95 -5.42 4.42 -13.73
CA ASN A 95 -6.60 5.22 -13.40
C ASN A 95 -7.90 4.40 -13.34
N GLU A 96 -8.07 3.41 -14.21
CA GLU A 96 -9.28 2.58 -14.27
C GLU A 96 -9.35 1.57 -13.11
N GLU A 97 -8.22 0.96 -12.77
CA GLU A 97 -8.10 0.06 -11.61
C GLU A 97 -8.30 0.82 -10.30
N GLU A 98 -7.65 1.97 -10.16
CA GLU A 98 -7.76 2.82 -8.99
C GLU A 98 -9.21 3.29 -8.79
N MET A 99 -9.89 3.72 -9.86
CA MET A 99 -11.28 4.16 -9.75
C MET A 99 -12.23 3.02 -9.34
N ARG A 100 -11.99 1.81 -9.85
CA ARG A 100 -12.72 0.61 -9.44
C ARG A 100 -12.49 0.30 -7.96
N PHE A 101 -11.23 0.34 -7.52
CA PHE A 101 -10.87 0.15 -6.12
C PHE A 101 -11.59 1.14 -5.20
N TRP A 102 -11.48 2.45 -5.47
CA TRP A 102 -12.09 3.46 -4.62
C TRP A 102 -13.62 3.37 -4.59
N SER A 103 -14.24 3.02 -5.72
CA SER A 103 -15.68 2.81 -5.80
C SER A 103 -16.14 1.62 -4.96
N TYR A 104 -15.40 0.51 -5.02
CA TYR A 104 -15.63 -0.67 -4.18
C TYR A 104 -15.41 -0.35 -2.70
N ALA A 105 -14.32 0.34 -2.36
CA ALA A 105 -13.98 0.71 -1.00
C ALA A 105 -15.06 1.57 -0.33
N ARG A 106 -15.56 2.59 -1.05
CA ARG A 106 -16.68 3.43 -0.59
C ARG A 106 -17.98 2.63 -0.40
N LYS A 107 -18.34 1.80 -1.39
CA LYS A 107 -19.58 1.00 -1.36
C LYS A 107 -19.60 0.03 -0.17
N ASN A 108 -18.46 -0.60 0.10
CA ASN A 108 -18.32 -1.63 1.14
C ASN A 108 -17.80 -1.09 2.47
N LYS A 109 -17.58 0.23 2.59
CA LYS A 109 -17.08 0.87 3.82
C LYS A 109 -15.80 0.22 4.34
N ILE A 110 -14.86 -0.06 3.43
CA ILE A 110 -13.56 -0.63 3.78
C ILE A 110 -12.86 0.30 4.76
N LYS A 111 -12.23 -0.30 5.78
CA LYS A 111 -11.47 0.43 6.80
C LYS A 111 -10.05 0.63 6.31
N PHE A 112 -9.61 1.88 6.30
CA PHE A 112 -8.23 2.25 6.05
C PHE A 112 -7.63 2.74 7.34
N TYR A 113 -6.37 2.42 7.59
CA TYR A 113 -5.60 3.09 8.62
C TYR A 113 -5.10 4.43 8.10
N VAL A 114 -5.22 5.44 8.95
CA VAL A 114 -4.61 6.75 8.76
C VAL A 114 -3.64 6.95 9.88
N TRP A 115 -2.43 7.28 9.49
CA TRP A 115 -1.28 7.28 10.34
C TRP A 115 -0.68 8.67 10.38
#